data_AF-A0A4R6GLC6-F1
#
_entry.id   AF-A0A4R6GLC6-F1
#
_cell.length_a   1.000
_cell.length_b   1.000
_cell.length_c   1.000
_cell.angle_alpha   90.00
_cell.angle_beta   90.00
_cell.angle_gamma   90.00
#
_symmetry.space_group_name_H-M   'P 1'
#
loop_
_entity.id
_entity.type
_entity.pdbx_description
1 polymer ?
#
loop_
_entity_poly.entity_id
_entity_poly.type
_entity_poly.pdbx_seq_one_letter_code
_entity_poly.pdbx_strand_id
1 'polypeptide(L)'
;MTFNNIELEKDLKDFLDLYYTFEINEGESSDTVLLTGFVNIITVAGEFLDSYQITISCSKKYYPYTIPIVIEKSQKIFRHWDNHISAKGECCLSIPHNLIMMKNRGIVLKKFYSDVIYPFFANYHYKKLSGEYANGEYAHFDQGIIQYYRESFSLVDPLHIKRILEAALGNHDFPSYHICPICGNRKYKKCCRKIIYKLLPLGKERLKEDLKIFNKRAKEIPPTIL
;
A
#
# COMPACT_ATOMS: atom_id res chain seq x y z
N MET A 1 1.57 12.22 28.85
CA MET A 1 1.11 10.92 28.32
C MET A 1 2.28 9.97 28.35
N THR A 2 2.19 8.85 29.08
CA THR A 2 3.19 7.78 29.02
C THR A 2 2.86 6.90 27.83
N PHE A 3 3.69 6.88 26.79
CA PHE A 3 3.52 5.91 25.73
C PHE A 3 4.41 4.70 26.06
N ASN A 4 3.85 3.50 26.04
CA ASN A 4 4.63 2.29 26.30
C ASN A 4 5.46 1.85 25.07
N ASN A 5 5.51 2.65 24.01
CA ASN A 5 6.21 2.36 22.76
C ASN A 5 7.20 3.47 22.41
N ILE A 6 8.48 3.26 22.74
CA ILE A 6 9.57 4.22 22.58
C ILE A 6 9.77 4.63 21.11
N GLU A 7 9.56 3.70 20.17
CA GLU A 7 9.72 4.00 18.74
C GLU A 7 8.63 4.95 18.25
N LEU A 8 7.37 4.72 18.67
CA LEU A 8 6.28 5.63 18.38
C LEU A 8 6.50 7.00 19.02
N GLU A 9 6.93 7.09 20.28
CA GLU A 9 7.23 8.37 20.94
C GLU A 9 8.25 9.19 20.16
N LYS A 10 9.36 8.53 19.80
CA LYS A 10 10.41 9.16 19.02
C LYS A 10 9.86 9.66 17.69
N ASP A 11 9.13 8.83 16.95
CA ASP A 11 8.60 9.20 15.63
C ASP A 11 7.52 10.28 15.70
N LEU A 12 6.69 10.30 16.75
CA LEU A 12 5.71 11.38 17.00
C LEU A 12 6.42 12.71 17.24
N LYS A 13 7.42 12.74 18.13
CA LYS A 13 8.20 13.94 18.40
C LYS A 13 8.86 14.45 17.11
N ASP A 14 9.58 13.55 16.44
CA ASP A 14 10.24 13.80 15.17
C ASP A 14 9.30 14.36 14.10
N PHE A 15 8.05 13.87 14.05
CA PHE A 15 7.02 14.31 13.13
C PHE A 15 6.51 15.71 13.47
N LEU A 16 6.20 15.99 14.74
CA LEU A 16 5.71 17.29 15.19
C LEU A 16 6.75 18.40 15.06
N ASP A 17 8.04 18.07 15.22
CA ASP A 17 9.15 19.01 14.98
C ASP A 17 9.22 19.50 13.52
N LEU A 18 8.65 18.73 12.58
CA LEU A 18 8.65 19.04 11.15
C LEU A 18 7.30 19.55 10.64
N TYR A 19 6.20 18.97 11.13
CA TYR A 19 4.84 19.25 10.66
C TYR A 19 4.04 19.95 11.77
N TYR A 20 4.33 21.24 11.99
CA TYR A 20 3.76 22.09 13.05
C TYR A 20 2.24 22.31 12.95
N THR A 21 1.61 21.93 11.83
CA THR A 21 0.15 21.99 11.65
C THR A 21 -0.57 20.81 12.31
N PHE A 22 0.15 19.90 12.94
CA PHE A 22 -0.38 18.73 13.62
C PHE A 22 -0.23 18.82 15.13
N GLU A 23 -1.16 18.18 15.82
CA GLU A 23 -1.17 18.04 17.28
C GLU A 23 -1.59 16.62 17.67
N ILE A 24 -1.13 16.18 18.84
CA ILE A 24 -1.50 14.89 19.41
C ILE A 24 -2.81 15.04 20.18
N ASN A 25 -3.74 14.16 19.88
CA ASN A 25 -5.00 13.97 20.59
C ASN A 25 -5.07 12.53 21.13
N GLU A 26 -5.76 12.34 22.25
CA GLU A 26 -6.04 10.98 22.74
C GLU A 26 -7.08 10.30 21.84
N GLY A 27 -6.83 9.03 21.50
CA GLY A 27 -7.81 8.21 20.79
C GLY A 27 -8.94 7.77 21.70
N GLU A 28 -10.05 7.33 21.10
CA GLU A 28 -11.19 6.75 21.84
C GLU A 28 -10.79 5.53 22.69
N SER A 29 -9.71 4.85 22.30
CA SER A 29 -9.07 3.78 23.08
C SER A 29 -7.71 4.20 23.61
N SER A 30 -7.36 3.70 24.79
CA SER A 30 -6.05 3.95 25.41
C SER A 30 -4.87 3.43 24.57
N ASP A 31 -5.12 2.50 23.64
CA ASP A 31 -4.12 1.89 22.75
C ASP A 31 -3.91 2.66 21.43
N THR A 32 -4.55 3.81 21.25
CA THR A 32 -4.45 4.61 20.03
C THR A 32 -3.93 6.01 20.32
N VAL A 33 -3.11 6.53 19.40
CA VAL A 33 -2.73 7.95 19.34
C VAL A 33 -3.35 8.54 18.08
N LEU A 34 -3.94 9.71 18.20
CA LEU A 34 -4.43 10.48 17.07
C LEU A 34 -3.51 11.67 16.84
N LEU A 35 -3.09 11.87 15.59
CA LEU A 35 -2.50 13.12 15.12
C LEU A 35 -3.52 13.83 14.26
N THR A 36 -4.00 14.98 14.70
CA THR A 36 -4.95 15.79 13.94
C THR A 36 -4.23 17.02 13.44
N GLY A 37 -4.46 17.40 12.18
CA GLY A 37 -3.80 18.56 11.61
C GLY A 37 -4.19 18.82 10.17
N PHE A 38 -3.39 19.65 9.50
CA PHE A 38 -3.62 20.06 8.12
C PHE A 38 -2.51 19.59 7.20
N VAL A 39 -2.89 18.96 6.09
CA VAL A 39 -2.02 18.76 4.93
C VAL A 39 -2.18 19.96 4.01
N ASN A 40 -1.14 20.80 3.94
CA ASN A 40 -1.13 21.98 3.08
C ASN A 40 -0.54 21.62 1.71
N ILE A 41 -1.30 21.84 0.64
CA ILE A 41 -0.83 21.66 -0.73
C ILE A 41 -0.15 22.94 -1.17
N ILE A 42 1.13 22.82 -1.56
CA ILE A 42 1.98 23.94 -1.90
C ILE A 42 2.64 23.63 -3.25
N THR A 43 2.74 24.62 -4.14
CA THR A 43 3.44 24.47 -5.42
C THR A 43 4.96 24.36 -5.21
N VAL A 44 5.67 23.95 -6.25
CA VAL A 44 7.15 24.00 -6.26
C VAL A 44 7.70 25.43 -6.07
N ALA A 45 6.90 26.45 -6.40
CA ALA A 45 7.24 27.86 -6.20
C ALA A 45 6.96 28.35 -4.76
N GLY A 46 6.40 27.49 -3.89
CA GLY A 46 6.07 27.85 -2.51
C GLY A 46 4.68 28.47 -2.33
N GLU A 47 3.84 28.46 -3.36
CA GLU A 47 2.50 29.04 -3.29
C GLU A 47 1.52 28.08 -2.64
N PHE A 48 0.77 28.56 -1.65
CA PHE A 48 -0.29 27.78 -1.01
C PHE A 48 -1.50 27.64 -1.95
N LEU A 49 -1.94 26.40 -2.18
CA LEU A 49 -3.08 26.10 -3.04
C LEU A 49 -4.34 25.76 -2.25
N ASP A 50 -4.24 24.83 -1.31
CA ASP A 50 -5.37 24.36 -0.50
C ASP A 50 -4.86 23.60 0.74
N SER A 51 -5.76 23.28 1.66
CA SER A 51 -5.46 22.45 2.83
C SER A 51 -6.54 21.41 3.10
N TYR A 52 -6.14 20.24 3.59
CA TYR A 52 -7.05 19.18 4.02
C TYR A 52 -6.86 18.93 5.50
N GLN A 53 -7.94 19.03 6.28
CA GLN A 53 -7.91 18.60 7.67
C GLN A 53 -7.94 17.07 7.70
N ILE A 54 -7.02 16.44 8.43
CA ILE A 54 -6.94 14.99 8.54
C ILE A 54 -6.72 14.55 9.99
N THR A 55 -7.04 13.29 10.26
CA THR A 55 -6.62 12.57 11.45
C THR A 55 -5.81 11.34 11.04
N ILE A 56 -4.63 11.17 11.60
CA ILE A 56 -3.79 9.97 11.47
C ILE A 56 -3.91 9.19 12.77
N SER A 57 -4.34 7.94 12.68
CA SER A 57 -4.49 7.04 13.82
C SER A 57 -3.36 6.00 13.83
N CYS A 58 -2.60 5.98 14.91
CA CYS A 58 -1.49 5.06 15.13
C CYS A 58 -1.79 4.16 16.34
N SER A 59 -1.64 2.84 16.19
CA SER A 59 -1.73 1.90 17.32
C SER A 59 -0.45 1.95 18.15
N LYS A 60 -0.57 2.21 19.46
CA LYS A 60 0.56 2.21 20.39
C LYS A 60 1.18 0.82 20.52
N LYS A 61 0.34 -0.22 20.59
CA LYS A 61 0.78 -1.61 20.74
C LYS A 61 1.49 -2.18 19.51
N TYR A 62 1.02 -1.87 18.30
CA TYR A 62 1.50 -2.55 17.08
C TYR A 62 2.47 -1.72 16.24
N TYR A 63 2.71 -0.44 16.57
CA TYR A 63 3.72 0.37 15.91
C TYR A 63 5.13 -0.22 16.14
N PRO A 64 6.03 -0.24 15.12
CA PRO A 64 5.90 0.30 13.76
C PRO A 64 5.31 -0.68 12.74
N TYR A 65 4.96 -1.90 13.14
CA TYR A 65 4.50 -2.98 12.26
C TYR A 65 2.98 -2.97 12.06
N THR A 66 2.40 -1.77 11.99
CA THR A 66 0.99 -1.51 11.71
C THR A 66 0.86 -0.42 10.65
N ILE A 67 -0.26 -0.40 9.94
CA ILE A 67 -0.53 0.63 8.93
C ILE A 67 -1.37 1.73 9.62
N PRO A 68 -0.88 2.99 9.70
CA PRO A 68 -1.67 4.09 10.20
C PRO A 68 -2.95 4.29 9.37
N ILE A 69 -4.06 4.56 10.04
CA ILE A 69 -5.34 4.88 9.37
C ILE A 69 -5.41 6.40 9.19
N VAL A 70 -5.71 6.87 7.98
CA VAL A 70 -5.85 8.30 7.71
C VAL A 70 -7.30 8.60 7.35
N ILE A 71 -7.90 9.53 8.09
CA ILE A 71 -9.27 9.99 7.87
C ILE A 71 -9.21 11.45 7.45
N GLU A 72 -9.75 11.76 6.27
CA GLU A 72 -9.94 13.14 5.84
C GLU A 72 -11.19 13.71 6.52
N LYS A 73 -11.07 14.90 7.11
CA LYS A 73 -12.10 15.53 7.95
C LYS A 73 -12.72 16.78 7.32
N SER A 74 -12.06 17.44 6.38
CA SER A 74 -12.57 18.68 5.78
C SER A 74 -13.70 18.47 4.75
N GLN A 75 -13.99 17.21 4.37
CA GLN A 75 -15.02 16.84 3.38
C GLN A 75 -14.82 17.45 1.99
N LYS A 76 -13.61 17.95 1.70
CA LYS A 76 -13.25 18.52 0.39
C LYS A 76 -13.10 17.45 -0.69
N ILE A 77 -12.80 16.22 -0.29
CA ILE A 77 -12.73 15.06 -1.19
C ILE A 77 -14.11 14.42 -1.27
N PHE A 78 -14.72 14.44 -2.46
CA PHE A 78 -16.00 13.76 -2.69
C PHE A 78 -15.88 12.27 -2.34
N ARG A 79 -16.75 11.81 -1.42
CA ARG A 79 -16.69 10.46 -0.82
C ARG A 79 -17.09 9.39 -1.84
N HIS A 80 -16.11 8.85 -2.54
CA HIS A 80 -16.32 7.81 -3.54
C HIS A 80 -15.05 6.97 -3.72
N TRP A 81 -15.22 5.71 -4.11
CA TRP A 81 -14.08 4.81 -4.35
C TRP A 81 -13.16 5.31 -5.48
N ASP A 82 -13.69 6.02 -6.48
CA ASP A 82 -12.90 6.68 -7.55
C ASP A 82 -12.04 7.84 -7.06
N ASN A 83 -12.26 8.31 -5.84
CA ASN A 83 -11.39 9.27 -5.18
C ASN A 83 -10.58 8.62 -4.05
N HIS A 84 -10.53 7.27 -4.03
CA HIS A 84 -9.81 6.48 -3.05
C HIS A 84 -10.17 6.84 -1.61
N ILE A 85 -11.46 7.08 -1.35
CA ILE A 85 -11.92 7.46 -0.02
C ILE A 85 -13.26 6.80 0.30
N SER A 86 -13.36 6.26 1.51
CA SER A 86 -14.59 5.60 1.97
C SER A 86 -15.67 6.62 2.31
N ALA A 87 -16.91 6.16 2.47
CA ALA A 87 -18.01 6.98 2.97
C ALA A 87 -17.74 7.63 4.34
N LYS A 88 -16.86 7.02 5.15
CA LYS A 88 -16.44 7.52 6.47
C LYS A 88 -15.24 8.48 6.40
N GLY A 89 -14.68 8.72 5.21
CA GLY A 89 -13.51 9.56 5.03
C GLY A 89 -12.17 8.84 5.19
N GLU A 90 -12.16 7.52 5.38
CA GLU A 90 -10.93 6.73 5.42
C GLU A 90 -10.27 6.72 4.04
N CYS A 91 -9.01 7.16 3.97
CA CYS A 91 -8.26 7.29 2.73
C CYS A 91 -7.61 5.94 2.36
N CYS A 92 -7.86 5.48 1.13
CA CYS A 92 -7.15 4.36 0.51
C CYS A 92 -5.83 4.88 -0.08
N LEU A 93 -4.81 4.97 0.77
CA LEU A 93 -3.57 5.67 0.43
C LEU A 93 -2.70 4.96 -0.61
N SER A 94 -2.82 3.62 -0.72
CA SER A 94 -2.09 2.82 -1.69
C SER A 94 -2.72 1.43 -1.81
N ILE A 95 -2.27 0.63 -2.78
CA ILE A 95 -2.67 -0.77 -2.91
C ILE A 95 -2.23 -1.58 -1.68
N PRO A 96 -3.02 -2.57 -1.20
CA PRO A 96 -2.69 -3.35 -0.01
C PRO A 96 -1.29 -3.96 -0.01
N HIS A 97 -0.79 -4.38 -1.17
CA HIS A 97 0.56 -4.96 -1.32
C HIS A 97 1.65 -4.02 -0.84
N ASN A 98 1.62 -2.76 -1.26
CA ASN A 98 2.61 -1.77 -0.88
C ASN A 98 2.53 -1.47 0.61
N LEU A 99 1.32 -1.28 1.14
CA LEU A 99 1.11 -1.02 2.56
C LEU A 99 1.58 -2.18 3.44
N ILE A 100 1.33 -3.44 3.04
CA ILE A 100 1.84 -4.62 3.75
C ILE A 100 3.36 -4.67 3.72
N MET A 101 3.99 -4.36 2.57
CA MET A 101 5.46 -4.32 2.47
C MET A 101 6.06 -3.24 3.39
N MET A 102 5.45 -2.07 3.44
CA MET A 102 5.89 -0.98 4.32
C MET A 102 5.70 -1.38 5.79
N LYS A 103 4.53 -1.89 6.15
CA LYS A 103 4.22 -2.41 7.49
C LYS A 103 5.27 -3.40 7.97
N ASN A 104 5.61 -4.38 7.15
CA ASN A 104 6.56 -5.44 7.55
C ASN A 104 7.99 -4.94 7.71
N ARG A 105 8.36 -3.82 7.10
CA ARG A 105 9.66 -3.16 7.30
C ARG A 105 9.69 -2.26 8.54
N GLY A 106 8.53 -2.00 9.14
CA GLY A 106 8.35 -0.94 10.12
C GLY A 106 8.03 0.38 9.42
N ILE A 107 6.91 0.99 9.78
CA ILE A 107 6.55 2.34 9.39
C ILE A 107 7.40 3.35 10.15
N VAL A 108 7.94 4.33 9.43
CA VAL A 108 8.48 5.56 10.00
C VAL A 108 7.53 6.69 9.66
N LEU A 109 6.92 7.31 10.67
CA LEU A 109 5.75 8.19 10.47
C LEU A 109 6.04 9.36 9.52
N LYS A 110 7.19 10.02 9.66
CA LYS A 110 7.60 11.11 8.75
C LYS A 110 7.68 10.67 7.29
N LYS A 111 8.25 9.48 7.04
CA LYS A 111 8.39 8.92 5.69
C LYS A 111 7.04 8.47 5.15
N PHE A 112 6.20 7.85 5.99
CA PHE A 112 4.84 7.50 5.60
C PHE A 112 4.03 8.75 5.23
N TYR A 113 4.22 9.86 5.96
CA TYR A 113 3.61 11.12 5.59
C TYR A 113 4.12 11.64 4.25
N SER A 114 5.44 11.79 4.07
CA SER A 114 6.02 12.38 2.84
C SER A 114 5.81 11.52 1.61
N ASP A 115 5.85 10.20 1.74
CA ASP A 115 5.90 9.27 0.61
C ASP A 115 4.52 8.70 0.28
N VAL A 116 3.54 8.81 1.19
CA VAL A 116 2.22 8.18 1.06
C VAL A 116 1.07 9.16 1.34
N ILE A 117 1.03 9.78 2.53
CA ILE A 117 -0.10 10.66 2.91
C ILE A 117 -0.11 11.93 2.06
N TYR A 118 0.99 12.68 2.01
CA TYR A 118 1.06 13.93 1.27
C TYR A 118 0.81 13.74 -0.24
N PRO A 119 1.44 12.76 -0.93
CA PRO A 119 1.18 12.51 -2.34
C PRO A 119 -0.29 12.18 -2.63
N PHE A 120 -1.00 11.49 -1.73
CA PHE A 120 -2.43 11.24 -1.90
C PHE A 120 -3.23 12.55 -2.04
N PHE A 121 -3.04 13.51 -1.12
CA PHE A 121 -3.76 14.78 -1.13
C PHE A 121 -3.30 15.69 -2.28
N ALA A 122 -2.01 15.71 -2.59
CA ALA A 122 -1.48 16.47 -3.72
C ALA A 122 -2.02 15.94 -5.06
N ASN A 123 -2.03 14.61 -5.25
CA ASN A 123 -2.58 13.95 -6.43
C ASN A 123 -4.09 14.23 -6.57
N TYR A 124 -4.86 14.16 -5.48
CA TYR A 124 -6.28 14.51 -5.53
C TYR A 124 -6.50 15.97 -5.93
N HIS A 125 -5.73 16.90 -5.35
CA HIS A 125 -5.81 18.31 -5.73
C HIS A 125 -5.50 18.50 -7.23
N TYR A 126 -4.47 17.82 -7.75
CA TYR A 126 -4.16 17.84 -9.19
C TYR A 126 -5.29 17.26 -10.05
N LYS A 127 -5.90 16.13 -9.64
CA LYS A 127 -7.06 15.53 -10.33
C LYS A 127 -8.25 16.48 -10.41
N LYS A 128 -8.51 17.24 -9.34
CA LYS A 128 -9.59 18.24 -9.32
C LYS A 128 -9.40 19.31 -10.41
N LEU A 129 -8.15 19.65 -10.74
CA LEU A 129 -7.81 20.66 -11.75
C LEU A 129 -7.73 20.09 -13.17
N SER A 130 -7.15 18.89 -13.32
CA SER A 130 -6.82 18.32 -14.64
C SER A 130 -7.79 17.23 -15.12
N GLY A 131 -8.59 16.65 -14.23
CA GLY A 131 -9.42 15.47 -14.50
C GLY A 131 -8.71 14.13 -14.26
N GLU A 132 -7.38 14.10 -14.13
CA GLU A 132 -6.59 12.88 -14.00
C GLU A 132 -5.56 12.97 -12.86
N TYR A 133 -5.11 11.82 -12.33
CA TYR A 133 -4.04 11.80 -11.33
C TYR A 133 -2.66 11.97 -12.00
N ALA A 134 -1.82 12.89 -11.51
CA ALA A 134 -0.52 13.21 -12.10
C ALA A 134 0.42 12.00 -12.25
N ASN A 135 0.40 11.10 -11.27
CA ASN A 135 1.23 9.90 -11.23
C ASN A 135 0.46 8.63 -11.65
N GLY A 136 -0.71 8.80 -12.28
CA GLY A 136 -1.67 7.73 -12.49
C GLY A 136 -2.23 7.17 -11.18
N GLU A 137 -2.95 6.06 -11.28
CA GLU A 137 -3.48 5.32 -10.13
C GLU A 137 -3.47 3.82 -10.40
N TYR A 138 -3.48 3.02 -9.34
CA TYR A 138 -3.82 1.61 -9.50
C TYR A 138 -5.29 1.49 -9.88
N ALA A 139 -5.58 0.65 -10.87
CA ALA A 139 -6.95 0.32 -11.23
C ALA A 139 -7.70 -0.30 -10.04
N HIS A 140 -9.02 -0.21 -10.06
CA HIS A 140 -9.83 -0.67 -8.94
C HIS A 140 -9.97 -2.19 -8.89
N PHE A 141 -10.20 -2.71 -7.67
CA PHE A 141 -10.50 -4.12 -7.41
C PHE A 141 -9.45 -5.05 -8.02
N ASP A 142 -9.90 -6.15 -8.64
CA ASP A 142 -9.05 -7.18 -9.24
C ASP A 142 -8.06 -6.62 -10.28
N GLN A 143 -8.42 -5.55 -11.00
CA GLN A 143 -7.55 -4.96 -12.02
C GLN A 143 -6.30 -4.34 -11.41
N GLY A 144 -6.41 -3.70 -10.24
CA GLY A 144 -5.27 -3.15 -9.52
C GLY A 144 -4.30 -4.24 -9.06
N ILE A 145 -4.83 -5.38 -8.64
CA ILE A 145 -4.01 -6.54 -8.25
C ILE A 145 -3.25 -7.06 -9.46
N ILE A 146 -3.91 -7.20 -10.61
CA ILE A 146 -3.26 -7.64 -11.86
C ILE A 146 -2.20 -6.63 -12.29
N GLN A 147 -2.51 -5.34 -12.23
CA GLN A 147 -1.59 -4.25 -12.50
C GLN A 147 -0.34 -4.35 -11.61
N TYR A 148 -0.50 -4.64 -10.31
CA TYR A 148 0.62 -4.83 -9.38
C TYR A 148 1.57 -5.95 -9.82
N TYR A 149 1.05 -7.12 -10.19
CA TYR A 149 1.89 -8.23 -10.66
C TYR A 149 2.61 -7.88 -11.98
N ARG A 150 1.93 -7.16 -12.87
CA ARG A 150 2.51 -6.67 -14.13
C ARG A 150 3.63 -5.67 -13.89
N GLU A 151 3.42 -4.66 -13.05
CA GLU A 151 4.36 -3.55 -12.88
C GLU A 151 5.51 -3.91 -11.93
N SER A 152 5.24 -4.63 -10.84
CA SER A 152 6.26 -4.98 -9.83
C SER A 152 7.16 -6.14 -10.24
N PHE A 153 6.65 -7.05 -11.09
CA PHE A 153 7.34 -8.30 -11.44
C PHE A 153 7.44 -8.57 -12.94
N SER A 154 6.90 -7.68 -13.79
CA SER A 154 6.83 -7.87 -15.24
C SER A 154 6.12 -9.18 -15.64
N LEU A 155 5.11 -9.57 -14.85
CA LEU A 155 4.33 -10.78 -15.09
C LEU A 155 3.02 -10.42 -15.81
N VAL A 156 2.84 -10.95 -17.02
CA VAL A 156 1.64 -10.69 -17.85
C VAL A 156 0.76 -11.92 -18.02
N ASP A 157 1.33 -13.13 -17.98
CA ASP A 157 0.58 -14.38 -18.15
C ASP A 157 -0.13 -14.77 -16.84
N PRO A 158 -1.48 -14.79 -16.80
CA PRO A 158 -2.23 -15.18 -15.62
C PRO A 158 -1.91 -16.60 -15.12
N LEU A 159 -1.60 -17.53 -16.02
CA LEU A 159 -1.27 -18.91 -15.64
C LEU A 159 0.10 -18.99 -14.98
N HIS A 160 1.08 -18.25 -15.49
CA HIS A 160 2.39 -18.12 -14.84
C HIS A 160 2.29 -17.45 -13.45
N ILE A 161 1.49 -16.38 -13.31
CA ILE A 161 1.25 -15.73 -12.01
C ILE A 161 0.60 -16.73 -11.04
N LYS A 162 -0.44 -17.45 -11.47
CA LYS A 162 -1.08 -18.50 -10.68
C LYS A 162 -0.07 -19.52 -10.16
N ARG A 163 0.80 -20.07 -11.03
CA ARG A 163 1.82 -21.06 -10.64
C ARG A 163 2.83 -20.49 -9.65
N ILE A 164 3.21 -19.22 -9.78
CA ILE A 164 4.08 -18.53 -8.82
C ILE A 164 3.40 -18.43 -7.45
N LEU A 165 2.12 -18.07 -7.41
CA LEU A 165 1.34 -17.96 -6.17
C LEU A 165 1.13 -19.31 -5.50
N GLU A 166 0.81 -20.35 -6.28
CA GLU A 166 0.71 -21.73 -5.79
C GLU A 166 2.02 -22.20 -5.16
N ALA A 167 3.17 -21.92 -5.80
CA ALA A 167 4.48 -22.24 -5.24
C ALA A 167 4.78 -21.43 -3.97
N ALA A 168 4.45 -20.15 -3.94
CA ALA A 168 4.65 -19.29 -2.76
C ALA A 168 3.80 -19.74 -1.55
N LEU A 169 2.61 -20.27 -1.79
CA LEU A 169 1.71 -20.80 -0.76
C LEU A 169 2.05 -22.25 -0.36
N GLY A 170 2.64 -23.02 -1.26
CA GLY A 170 3.03 -24.42 -1.07
C GLY A 170 4.55 -24.60 -0.96
N ASN A 171 5.08 -25.57 -1.70
CA ASN A 171 6.52 -25.85 -1.72
C ASN A 171 7.23 -24.96 -2.76
N HIS A 172 8.24 -24.22 -2.30
CA HIS A 172 9.12 -23.41 -3.14
C HIS A 172 10.62 -23.74 -2.93
N ASP A 173 10.94 -24.80 -2.19
CA ASP A 173 12.32 -25.23 -1.89
C ASP A 173 12.90 -26.12 -2.98
N PHE A 174 12.88 -25.63 -4.21
CA PHE A 174 13.45 -26.35 -5.36
C PHE A 174 14.98 -26.16 -5.46
N PRO A 175 15.72 -27.15 -5.99
CA PRO A 175 17.16 -27.03 -6.22
C PRO A 175 17.52 -25.81 -7.07
N SER A 176 18.37 -24.95 -6.52
CA SER A 176 18.66 -23.62 -7.09
C SER A 176 19.29 -23.62 -8.48
N TYR A 177 20.05 -24.68 -8.80
CA TYR A 177 20.81 -24.80 -10.04
C TYR A 177 20.04 -25.50 -11.16
N HIS A 178 18.90 -26.14 -10.84
CA HIS A 178 18.07 -26.83 -11.81
C HIS A 178 17.24 -25.83 -12.60
N ILE A 179 16.79 -26.26 -13.79
CA ILE A 179 15.78 -25.52 -14.56
C ILE A 179 14.57 -25.26 -13.65
N CYS A 180 14.03 -24.04 -13.73
CA CYS A 180 12.95 -23.63 -12.87
C CYS A 180 11.71 -24.50 -13.10
N PRO A 181 11.18 -25.16 -12.06
CA PRO A 181 10.02 -26.05 -12.21
C PRO A 181 8.69 -25.29 -12.44
N ILE A 182 8.72 -23.96 -12.27
CA ILE A 182 7.55 -23.09 -12.39
C ILE A 182 7.48 -22.48 -13.80
N CYS A 183 8.62 -22.09 -14.39
CA CYS A 183 8.64 -21.36 -15.66
C CYS A 183 9.31 -22.16 -16.79
N GLY A 184 10.13 -23.17 -16.50
CA GLY A 184 10.93 -23.90 -17.49
C GLY A 184 12.10 -23.11 -18.11
N ASN A 185 12.16 -21.79 -17.94
CA ASN A 185 13.03 -20.93 -18.77
C ASN A 185 14.53 -20.94 -18.38
N ARG A 186 14.85 -20.86 -17.09
CA ARG A 186 16.25 -20.70 -16.61
C ARG A 186 16.44 -21.30 -15.22
N LYS A 187 17.69 -21.33 -14.73
CA LYS A 187 18.02 -21.83 -13.38
C LYS A 187 17.11 -21.21 -12.33
N TYR A 188 16.54 -22.01 -11.42
CA TYR A 188 15.52 -21.58 -10.46
C TYR A 188 15.92 -20.32 -9.68
N LYS A 189 17.16 -20.26 -9.18
CA LYS A 189 17.70 -19.09 -8.46
C LYS A 189 17.71 -17.79 -9.26
N LYS A 190 17.67 -17.88 -10.59
CA LYS A 190 17.58 -16.73 -11.51
C LYS A 190 16.18 -16.54 -12.12
N CYS A 191 15.22 -17.48 -11.96
CA CYS A 191 13.83 -17.36 -12.43
C CYS A 191 12.88 -17.00 -11.25
N CYS A 192 11.78 -17.73 -11.12
CA CYS A 192 10.68 -17.47 -10.19
C CYS A 192 11.07 -17.43 -8.71
N ARG A 193 12.22 -18.00 -8.30
CA ARG A 193 12.67 -17.93 -6.90
C ARG A 193 12.74 -16.47 -6.43
N LYS A 194 13.31 -15.57 -7.23
CA LYS A 194 13.43 -14.15 -6.86
C LYS A 194 12.07 -13.48 -6.65
N ILE A 195 11.09 -13.88 -7.44
CA ILE A 195 9.73 -13.33 -7.38
C ILE A 195 9.03 -13.88 -6.13
N ILE A 196 9.08 -15.20 -5.92
CA ILE A 196 8.47 -15.86 -4.75
C ILE A 196 8.98 -15.23 -3.46
N TYR A 197 10.30 -15.10 -3.28
CA TYR A 197 10.85 -14.53 -2.06
C TYR A 197 10.49 -13.06 -1.84
N LYS A 198 10.18 -12.31 -2.90
CA LYS A 198 9.62 -10.95 -2.80
C LYS A 198 8.14 -10.95 -2.44
N LEU A 199 7.40 -12.01 -2.77
CA LEU A 199 5.98 -12.18 -2.46
C LEU A 199 5.74 -12.74 -1.05
N LEU A 200 6.64 -13.59 -0.53
CA LEU A 200 6.48 -14.22 0.79
C LEU A 200 6.13 -13.23 1.91
N PRO A 201 6.73 -12.03 1.99
CA PRO A 201 6.37 -11.06 3.02
C PRO A 201 4.91 -10.60 2.95
N LEU A 202 4.20 -10.72 1.82
CA LEU A 202 2.78 -10.32 1.73
C LEU A 202 1.90 -11.14 2.69
N GLY A 203 2.36 -12.31 3.10
CA GLY A 203 1.67 -13.20 4.00
C GLY A 203 0.65 -14.07 3.28
N LYS A 204 0.34 -15.22 3.89
CA LYS A 204 -0.51 -16.26 3.27
C LYS A 204 -1.90 -15.76 2.90
N GLU A 205 -2.51 -14.90 3.73
CA GLU A 205 -3.87 -14.42 3.49
C GLU A 205 -3.95 -13.55 2.22
N ARG A 206 -3.07 -12.55 2.07
CA ARG A 206 -3.01 -11.73 0.84
C ARG A 206 -2.73 -12.59 -0.40
N LEU A 207 -1.79 -13.54 -0.31
CA LEU A 207 -1.45 -14.42 -1.42
C LEU A 207 -2.61 -15.34 -1.81
N LYS A 208 -3.40 -15.84 -0.84
CA LYS A 208 -4.61 -16.63 -1.12
C LYS A 208 -5.68 -15.79 -1.81
N GLU A 209 -5.89 -14.55 -1.38
CA GLU A 209 -6.84 -13.63 -2.03
C GLU A 209 -6.43 -13.33 -3.47
N ASP A 210 -5.14 -13.05 -3.71
CA ASP A 210 -4.61 -12.86 -5.07
C ASP A 210 -4.82 -14.10 -5.93
N LEU A 211 -4.55 -15.30 -5.38
CA LEU A 211 -4.70 -16.56 -6.10
C LEU A 211 -6.15 -16.79 -6.55
N LYS A 212 -7.16 -16.35 -5.78
CA LYS A 212 -8.58 -16.46 -6.20
C LYS A 212 -8.84 -15.69 -7.51
N ILE A 213 -8.25 -14.50 -7.66
CA ILE A 213 -8.39 -13.65 -8.86
C ILE A 213 -7.79 -14.37 -10.07
N PHE A 214 -6.57 -14.91 -9.93
CA PHE A 214 -5.90 -15.61 -11.03
C PHE A 214 -6.51 -16.97 -11.34
N ASN A 215 -7.12 -17.65 -10.37
CA ASN A 215 -7.91 -18.86 -10.60
C ASN A 215 -9.15 -18.60 -11.47
N LYS A 216 -9.82 -17.47 -11.28
CA LYS A 216 -10.96 -17.07 -12.12
C LYS A 216 -10.48 -16.77 -13.55
N ARG A 217 -9.45 -15.94 -13.69
CA ARG A 217 -8.85 -15.57 -14.98
C ARG A 217 -8.35 -16.77 -15.78
N ALA A 218 -7.71 -17.73 -15.14
CA ALA A 218 -7.19 -18.92 -15.83
C ALA A 218 -8.29 -19.81 -16.43
N LYS A 219 -9.53 -19.76 -15.89
CA LYS A 219 -10.68 -20.48 -16.46
C LYS A 219 -11.30 -19.78 -17.68
N GLU A 220 -11.03 -18.48 -17.83
CA GLU A 220 -11.53 -17.65 -18.92
C GLU A 220 -10.60 -17.71 -20.16
N ILE A 221 -9.40 -18.27 -20.02
CA ILE A 221 -8.49 -18.53 -21.14
C ILE A 221 -9.01 -19.77 -21.89
N PRO A 222 -9.48 -19.65 -23.15
CA PRO A 222 -9.89 -20.82 -23.91
C PRO A 222 -8.71 -21.79 -24.04
N PRO A 223 -8.93 -23.11 -24.01
CA PRO A 223 -7.87 -24.06 -24.26
C PRO A 223 -7.30 -23.76 -25.64
N THR A 224 -6.05 -23.30 -25.68
CA THR A 224 -5.30 -23.17 -26.92
C THR A 224 -5.30 -24.54 -27.57
N ILE A 225 -5.82 -24.61 -28.81
CA ILE A 225 -5.76 -25.80 -29.65
C ILE A 225 -4.27 -26.15 -29.78
N LEU A 226 -3.86 -27.22 -29.08
CA LEU A 226 -2.60 -27.92 -29.31
C LEU A 226 -2.74 -28.79 -30.55
#